data_AF-A0A7X4IXN7-F1
#
_entry.id   AF-A0A7X4IXN7-F1
#
_cell.length_a   1.000
_cell.length_b   1.000
_cell.length_c   1.000
_cell.angle_alpha   90.00
_cell.angle_beta   90.00
_cell.angle_gamma   90.00
#
_symmetry.space_group_name_H-M   'P 1'
#
loop_
_entity.id
_entity.type
_entity.pdbx_description
1 polymer ?
#
loop_
_entity_poly.entity_id
_entity_poly.type
_entity_poly.pdbx_seq_one_letter_code
_entity_poly.pdbx_strand_id
1 'polypeptide(L)'
;TRETAEPIAEALGLEAEVRDEVAEVFDPSVPAAERQAFIGPFMEGNWSDQDETLQAWRQGVVDTLIEMGGGAGDVVVVSHYIAIGVGIGEAIRNDRVVPVKLGNCSITKLDEVNGKLALVAAGSTDHLTEEQITGVARALPGGP
;
A
#
# COMPACT_ATOMS: atom_id res chain seq x y z
N THR A 1 -7.48 -6.96 -4.73
CA THR A 1 -7.93 -5.55 -4.82
C THR A 1 -8.87 -5.23 -5.98
N ARG A 2 -9.02 -6.07 -7.01
CA ARG A 2 -9.93 -5.78 -8.15
C ARG A 2 -11.38 -5.51 -7.73
N GLU A 3 -11.92 -6.36 -6.86
CA GLU A 3 -13.28 -6.21 -6.31
C GLU A 3 -13.47 -4.88 -5.54
N THR A 4 -12.40 -4.34 -4.95
CA THR A 4 -12.42 -3.03 -4.28
C THR A 4 -12.30 -1.86 -5.26
N ALA A 5 -11.58 -2.05 -6.37
CA ALA A 5 -11.39 -1.03 -7.39
C ALA A 5 -12.63 -0.84 -8.28
N GLU A 6 -13.36 -1.92 -8.56
CA GLU A 6 -14.55 -1.91 -9.42
C GLU A 6 -15.61 -0.86 -9.03
N PRO A 7 -16.09 -0.77 -7.77
CA PRO A 7 -17.08 0.25 -7.40
C PRO A 7 -16.54 1.68 -7.50
N ILE A 8 -15.23 1.89 -7.35
CA ILE A 8 -14.60 3.21 -7.52
C ILE A 8 -14.58 3.59 -9.00
N ALA A 9 -14.17 2.65 -9.86
CA ALA A 9 -14.13 2.84 -11.29
C ALA A 9 -15.52 3.15 -11.86
N GLU A 10 -16.55 2.40 -11.43
CA GLU A 10 -17.95 2.66 -11.80
C GLU A 10 -18.41 4.05 -11.36
N ALA A 11 -18.15 4.43 -10.10
CA ALA A 11 -18.55 5.73 -9.57
C ALA A 11 -17.87 6.92 -10.29
N LEU A 12 -16.65 6.73 -10.78
CA LEU A 12 -15.89 7.76 -11.50
C LEU A 12 -16.09 7.71 -13.02
N GLY A 13 -16.79 6.70 -13.54
CA GLY A 13 -16.92 6.48 -14.99
C GLY A 13 -15.59 6.18 -15.68
N LEU A 14 -14.68 5.50 -14.97
CA LEU A 14 -13.34 5.14 -15.43
C LEU A 14 -13.22 3.63 -15.65
N GLU A 15 -12.18 3.23 -16.39
CA GLU A 15 -11.77 1.82 -16.50
C GLU A 15 -10.54 1.58 -15.61
N ALA A 16 -10.60 0.54 -14.78
CA ALA A 16 -9.48 0.18 -13.90
C ALA A 16 -8.41 -0.60 -14.66
N GLU A 17 -7.18 -0.09 -14.66
CA GLU A 17 -5.99 -0.79 -15.15
C GLU A 17 -5.39 -1.69 -14.06
N VAL A 18 -4.77 -2.79 -14.45
CA VAL A 18 -4.05 -3.70 -13.55
C VAL A 18 -2.56 -3.45 -13.70
N ARG A 19 -1.89 -3.19 -12.59
CA ARG A 19 -0.44 -3.04 -12.52
C ARG A 19 0.13 -3.96 -11.44
N ASP A 20 1.07 -4.81 -11.83
CA ASP A 20 1.72 -5.76 -10.92
C ASP A 20 2.74 -5.05 -10.01
N GLU A 21 3.24 -3.90 -10.44
CA GLU A 21 4.22 -3.07 -9.74
C GLU A 21 3.67 -2.47 -8.43
N VAL A 22 2.34 -2.42 -8.27
CA VAL A 22 1.66 -1.99 -7.04
C VAL A 22 0.89 -3.14 -6.37
N ALA A 23 1.22 -4.39 -6.70
CA ALA A 23 0.72 -5.57 -6.01
C ALA A 23 1.28 -5.67 -4.58
N GLU A 24 0.79 -6.61 -3.79
CA GLU A 24 1.35 -6.87 -2.45
C GLU A 24 2.72 -7.56 -2.55
N VAL A 25 3.61 -7.29 -1.60
CA VAL A 25 5.00 -7.80 -1.59
C VAL A 25 5.08 -9.33 -1.57
N PHE A 26 4.07 -9.99 -1.02
CA PHE A 26 4.01 -11.44 -0.93
C PHE A 26 2.90 -12.00 -1.79
N ASP A 27 3.23 -13.06 -2.53
CA ASP A 27 2.26 -13.80 -3.33
C ASP A 27 1.16 -14.39 -2.41
N PRO A 28 -0.12 -14.07 -2.66
CA PRO A 28 -1.24 -14.65 -1.91
C PRO A 28 -1.33 -16.17 -2.04
N SER A 29 -0.65 -16.81 -3.00
CA SER A 29 -0.55 -18.26 -3.17
C SER A 29 0.30 -18.96 -2.10
N VAL A 30 1.20 -18.24 -1.42
CA VAL A 30 2.04 -18.81 -0.36
C VAL A 30 1.17 -19.32 0.80
N PRO A 31 1.39 -20.51 1.38
CA PRO A 31 0.59 -20.99 2.50
C PRO A 31 0.57 -20.03 3.69
N ALA A 32 -0.59 -19.87 4.33
CA ALA A 32 -0.77 -18.91 5.44
C ALA A 32 0.21 -19.16 6.61
N ALA A 33 0.44 -20.42 6.96
CA ALA A 33 1.37 -20.80 8.03
C ALA A 33 2.82 -20.44 7.70
N GLU A 34 3.20 -20.55 6.42
CA GLU A 34 4.54 -20.20 5.94
C GLU A 34 4.72 -18.68 5.96
N ARG A 35 3.72 -17.92 5.48
CA ARG A 35 3.70 -16.46 5.59
C ARG A 35 3.82 -15.98 7.03
N GLN A 36 3.06 -16.56 7.94
CA GLN A 36 2.99 -16.09 9.33
C GLN A 36 4.35 -16.15 10.05
N ALA A 37 5.21 -17.11 9.70
CA ALA A 37 6.52 -17.31 10.33
C ALA A 37 7.53 -16.20 10.01
N PHE A 38 7.44 -15.56 8.83
CA PHE A 38 8.38 -14.51 8.43
C PHE A 38 7.74 -13.12 8.33
N ILE A 39 6.43 -13.03 8.11
CA ILE A 39 5.76 -11.74 7.87
C ILE A 39 5.74 -10.86 9.12
N GLY A 40 5.63 -11.43 10.32
CA GLY A 40 5.68 -10.67 11.58
C GLY A 40 7.02 -9.94 11.73
N PRO A 41 8.15 -10.66 11.78
CA PRO A 41 9.48 -10.04 11.82
C PRO A 41 9.75 -9.06 10.67
N PHE A 42 9.30 -9.38 9.45
CA PHE A 42 9.40 -8.49 8.30
C PHE A 42 8.66 -7.16 8.54
N MET A 43 7.39 -7.21 8.96
CA MET A 43 6.57 -6.03 9.21
C MET A 43 7.08 -5.16 10.37
N GLU A 44 7.76 -5.76 11.33
CA GLU A 44 8.41 -5.06 12.45
C GLU A 44 9.79 -4.48 12.09
N GLY A 45 10.37 -4.91 10.97
CA GLY A 45 11.71 -4.54 10.52
C GLY A 45 11.78 -3.25 9.72
N ASN A 46 12.98 -2.99 9.20
CA ASN A 46 13.27 -1.88 8.30
C ASN A 46 13.66 -2.40 6.91
N TRP A 47 13.45 -1.59 5.88
CA TRP A 47 13.82 -1.91 4.51
C TRP A 47 15.33 -2.06 4.33
N SER A 48 16.15 -1.29 5.06
CA SER A 48 17.62 -1.44 5.04
C SER A 48 18.11 -2.83 5.47
N ASP A 49 17.31 -3.54 6.26
CA ASP A 49 17.65 -4.85 6.82
C ASP A 49 17.17 -6.01 5.92
N GLN A 50 16.41 -5.71 4.85
CA GLN A 50 15.89 -6.72 3.93
C GLN A 50 16.89 -7.07 2.84
N ASP A 51 16.68 -8.19 2.16
CA ASP A 51 17.50 -8.58 1.02
C ASP A 51 17.30 -7.64 -0.20
N GLU A 52 18.21 -7.75 -1.17
CA GLU A 52 18.19 -6.94 -2.39
C GLU A 52 16.90 -7.10 -3.21
N THR A 53 16.23 -8.26 -3.12
CA THR A 53 14.99 -8.53 -3.86
C THR A 53 13.85 -7.69 -3.28
N LEU A 54 13.71 -7.68 -1.96
CA LEU A 54 12.69 -6.89 -1.26
C LEU A 54 12.97 -5.39 -1.37
N GLN A 55 14.24 -4.98 -1.32
CA GLN A 55 14.61 -3.58 -1.54
C GLN A 55 14.31 -3.13 -2.97
N ALA A 56 14.59 -3.97 -3.98
CA ALA A 56 14.25 -3.69 -5.37
C ALA A 56 12.73 -3.61 -5.58
N TRP A 57 11.96 -4.51 -4.95
CA TRP A 57 10.50 -4.45 -4.98
C TRP A 57 9.97 -3.12 -4.39
N ARG A 58 10.48 -2.71 -3.22
CA ARG A 58 10.13 -1.43 -2.60
C ARG A 58 10.39 -0.26 -3.55
N GLN A 59 11.57 -0.26 -4.19
CA GLN A 59 11.93 0.80 -5.13
C GLN A 59 11.01 0.80 -6.36
N GLY A 60 10.64 -0.37 -6.88
CA GLY A 60 9.67 -0.49 -7.97
C GLY A 60 8.33 0.16 -7.63
N VAL A 61 7.79 -0.09 -6.43
CA VAL A 61 6.55 0.55 -5.97
C VAL A 61 6.70 2.07 -5.93
N VAL A 62 7.81 2.59 -5.39
CA VAL A 62 8.08 4.04 -5.33
C VAL A 62 8.11 4.65 -6.73
N ASP A 63 8.88 4.04 -7.64
CA ASP A 63 9.06 4.52 -9.01
C ASP A 63 7.72 4.55 -9.75
N THR A 64 6.90 3.51 -9.62
CA THR A 64 5.57 3.45 -10.23
C THR A 64 4.61 4.50 -9.66
N LEU A 65 4.62 4.74 -8.34
CA LEU A 65 3.79 5.79 -7.73
C LEU A 65 4.18 7.19 -8.23
N ILE A 66 5.48 7.47 -8.39
CA ILE A 66 5.99 8.72 -8.95
C ILE A 66 5.60 8.85 -10.43
N GLU A 67 5.77 7.79 -11.23
CA GLU A 67 5.37 7.78 -12.65
C GLU A 67 3.89 8.12 -12.83
N MET A 68 3.02 7.46 -12.07
CA MET A 68 1.58 7.69 -12.13
C MET A 68 1.20 9.09 -11.64
N GLY A 69 1.80 9.56 -10.54
CA GLY A 69 1.53 10.87 -9.95
C GLY A 69 2.05 12.04 -10.78
N GLY A 70 3.09 11.84 -11.59
CA GLY A 70 3.65 12.87 -12.49
C GLY A 70 2.82 13.12 -13.76
N GLY A 71 1.73 12.38 -13.96
CA GLY A 71 0.81 12.52 -15.08
C GLY A 71 -0.12 13.73 -14.99
N ALA A 72 -1.05 13.84 -15.94
CA ALA A 72 -2.07 14.89 -15.92
C ALA A 72 -3.31 14.43 -15.11
N GLY A 73 -3.47 14.98 -13.90
CA GLY A 73 -4.64 14.77 -13.04
C GLY A 73 -4.41 13.78 -11.90
N ASP A 74 -5.44 13.60 -11.07
CA ASP A 74 -5.38 12.71 -9.92
C ASP A 74 -5.51 11.23 -10.35
N VAL A 75 -4.75 10.36 -9.70
CA VAL A 75 -4.79 8.90 -9.91
C VAL A 75 -5.25 8.21 -8.62
N VAL A 76 -6.15 7.24 -8.76
CA VAL A 76 -6.55 6.37 -7.64
C VAL A 76 -5.89 5.01 -7.79
N VAL A 77 -5.08 4.62 -6.80
CA VAL A 77 -4.39 3.33 -6.76
C VAL A 77 -5.00 2.49 -5.65
N VAL A 78 -5.62 1.36 -6.02
CA VAL A 78 -6.20 0.42 -5.05
C VAL A 78 -5.21 -0.71 -4.81
N SER A 79 -4.49 -0.62 -3.70
CA SER A 79 -3.40 -1.53 -3.36
C SER A 79 -3.57 -2.14 -1.95
N HIS A 80 -2.49 -2.65 -1.39
CA HIS A 80 -2.46 -3.43 -0.16
C HIS A 80 -1.60 -2.73 0.91
N TYR A 81 -1.50 -3.37 2.07
CA TYR A 81 -1.00 -2.74 3.28
C TYR A 81 0.47 -2.32 3.17
N ILE A 82 1.36 -3.20 2.69
CA ILE A 82 2.80 -2.88 2.62
C ILE A 82 3.08 -1.91 1.48
N ALA A 83 2.47 -2.09 0.31
CA ALA A 83 2.63 -1.17 -0.82
C ALA A 83 2.18 0.27 -0.49
N ILE A 84 1.05 0.46 0.20
CA ILE A 84 0.65 1.79 0.70
C ILE A 84 1.66 2.30 1.73
N GLY A 85 2.14 1.42 2.62
CA GLY A 85 3.20 1.72 3.59
C GLY A 85 4.49 2.21 2.94
N VAL A 86 4.87 1.66 1.78
CA VAL A 86 6.04 2.12 1.00
C VAL A 86 5.89 3.57 0.57
N GLY A 87 4.75 3.95 -0.02
CA GLY A 87 4.49 5.33 -0.45
C GLY A 87 4.54 6.32 0.72
N ILE A 88 3.96 5.95 1.86
CA ILE A 88 4.03 6.76 3.09
C ILE A 88 5.47 6.87 3.57
N GLY A 89 6.17 5.74 3.70
CA GLY A 89 7.54 5.65 4.20
C GLY A 89 8.51 6.48 3.37
N GLU A 90 8.40 6.41 2.04
CA GLU A 90 9.19 7.22 1.12
C GLU A 90 8.93 8.72 1.33
N ALA A 91 7.67 9.13 1.37
CA ALA A 91 7.29 10.53 1.52
C ALA A 91 7.78 11.17 2.84
N ILE A 92 7.92 10.37 3.91
CA ILE A 92 8.39 10.85 5.22
C ILE A 92 9.83 10.43 5.54
N ARG A 93 10.55 9.79 4.61
CA ARG A 93 11.90 9.23 4.79
C ARG A 93 12.00 8.30 6.02
N ASN A 94 11.04 7.40 6.16
CA ASN A 94 10.99 6.40 7.21
C ASN A 94 11.30 5.03 6.62
N ASP A 95 12.32 4.39 7.18
CA ASP A 95 12.85 3.12 6.68
C ASP A 95 12.06 1.90 7.17
N ARG A 96 11.11 2.06 8.10
CA ARG A 96 10.28 0.94 8.58
C ARG A 96 9.43 0.35 7.46
N VAL A 97 9.26 -0.97 7.47
CA VAL A 97 8.32 -1.67 6.58
C VAL A 97 6.88 -1.21 6.81
N VAL A 98 6.51 -0.99 8.08
CA VAL A 98 5.19 -0.47 8.46
C VAL A 98 5.36 0.87 9.21
N PRO A 99 5.40 2.00 8.49
CA PRO A 99 5.54 3.31 9.12
C PRO A 99 4.26 3.77 9.84
N VAL A 100 3.08 3.32 9.38
CA VAL A 100 1.75 3.69 9.89
C VAL A 100 0.84 2.46 9.86
N LYS A 101 -0.06 2.34 10.83
CA LYS A 101 -1.11 1.30 10.81
C LYS A 101 -2.28 1.73 9.94
N LEU A 102 -2.66 0.89 8.98
CA LEU A 102 -3.71 1.18 8.01
C LEU A 102 -4.94 0.31 8.24
N GLY A 103 -6.12 0.91 8.03
CA GLY A 103 -7.38 0.18 7.99
C GLY A 103 -7.71 -0.31 6.58
N ASN A 104 -8.56 -1.33 6.48
CA ASN A 104 -9.16 -1.69 5.21
C ASN A 104 -9.97 -0.51 4.67
N CYS A 105 -9.91 -0.30 3.36
CA CYS A 105 -10.51 0.85 2.67
C CYS A 105 -10.04 2.22 3.18
N SER A 106 -8.99 2.30 3.98
CA SER A 106 -8.41 3.59 4.35
C SER A 106 -7.80 4.28 3.12
N ILE A 107 -7.86 5.61 3.09
CA ILE A 107 -7.38 6.43 1.98
C ILE A 107 -6.09 7.13 2.40
N THR A 108 -5.03 6.89 1.64
CA THR A 108 -3.77 7.63 1.74
C THR A 108 -3.66 8.56 0.55
N LYS A 109 -3.35 9.84 0.80
CA LYS A 109 -3.13 10.84 -0.24
C LYS A 109 -1.66 11.25 -0.27
N LEU A 110 -1.06 11.10 -1.44
CA LEU A 110 0.30 11.50 -1.77
C LEU A 110 0.25 12.47 -2.95
N ASP A 111 1.08 13.49 -2.93
CA ASP A 111 1.36 14.33 -4.10
C ASP A 111 2.72 13.92 -4.68
N GLU A 112 2.87 14.04 -6.01
CA GLU A 112 4.16 13.99 -6.68
C GLU A 112 4.69 15.42 -6.85
N VAL A 113 5.92 15.66 -6.38
CA VAL A 113 6.59 16.97 -6.45
C VAL A 113 8.07 16.80 -6.83
N ASN A 114 8.39 17.05 -8.10
CA ASN A 114 9.75 17.03 -8.65
C ASN A 114 10.47 15.68 -8.51
N GLY A 115 9.80 14.61 -8.94
CA GLY A 115 10.26 13.22 -8.84
C GLY A 115 10.25 12.67 -7.42
N LYS A 116 9.36 13.17 -6.54
CA LYS A 116 9.31 12.77 -5.13
C LYS A 116 7.89 12.73 -4.60
N LEU A 117 7.62 11.78 -3.72
CA LEU A 117 6.34 11.69 -3.02
C LEU A 117 6.30 12.66 -1.83
N ALA A 118 5.18 13.34 -1.64
CA ALA A 118 4.88 14.19 -0.49
C ALA A 118 3.60 13.71 0.19
N LEU A 119 3.63 13.50 1.50
CA LEU A 119 2.47 12.99 2.23
C LEU A 119 1.49 14.11 2.52
N VAL A 120 0.25 13.96 2.05
CA VAL A 120 -0.86 14.86 2.36
C VAL A 120 -1.71 14.29 3.50
N ALA A 121 -2.07 13.00 3.43
CA ALA A 121 -2.82 12.30 4.47
C ALA A 121 -2.48 10.81 4.48
N ALA A 122 -2.38 10.19 5.66
CA ALA A 122 -2.10 8.76 5.81
C ALA A 122 -3.32 8.04 6.39
N GLY A 123 -3.84 7.04 5.67
CA GLY A 123 -4.83 6.10 6.18
C GLY A 123 -6.12 6.71 6.74
N SER A 124 -6.67 7.77 6.11
CA SER A 124 -7.95 8.35 6.51
C SER A 124 -9.08 7.34 6.37
N THR A 125 -9.96 7.31 7.37
CA THR A 125 -11.18 6.48 7.38
C THR A 125 -12.43 7.34 7.57
N ASP A 126 -12.35 8.64 7.26
CA ASP A 126 -13.41 9.61 7.55
C ASP A 126 -14.73 9.34 6.78
N HIS A 127 -14.66 8.52 5.72
CA HIS A 127 -15.80 8.07 4.93
C HIS A 127 -16.45 6.79 5.47
N LEU A 128 -15.90 6.19 6.53
CA LEU A 128 -16.37 4.96 7.14
C LEU A 128 -17.03 5.22 8.50
N THR A 129 -18.01 4.40 8.85
CA THR A 129 -18.50 4.33 10.24
C THR A 129 -17.53 3.52 11.10
N GLU A 130 -17.61 3.67 12.43
CA GLU A 130 -16.78 2.89 13.36
C GLU A 130 -16.88 1.37 13.14
N GLU A 131 -18.07 0.88 12.79
CA GLU A 131 -18.35 -0.54 12.52
C GLU A 131 -17.68 -1.05 11.23
N GLN A 132 -17.42 -0.15 10.28
CA GLN A 132 -16.78 -0.48 9.00
C GLN A 132 -15.25 -0.45 9.08
N ILE A 133 -14.68 0.23 10.09
CA ILE A 133 -13.24 0.31 10.29
C ILE A 133 -12.70 -1.05 10.74
N THR A 134 -11.98 -1.72 9.86
CA THR A 134 -11.35 -3.02 10.10
C THR A 134 -9.86 -2.99 9.75
N GLY A 135 -9.07 -3.98 10.17
CA GLY A 135 -7.64 -4.11 9.82
C GLY A 135 -6.67 -3.25 10.66
N VAL A 136 -7.11 -2.14 11.28
CA VAL A 136 -6.26 -1.20 12.03
C VAL A 136 -5.50 -1.85 13.21
N ALA A 137 -6.12 -2.85 13.87
CA ALA A 137 -5.54 -3.53 15.03
C ALA A 137 -4.68 -4.77 14.67
N ARG A 138 -4.82 -5.32 13.46
CA ARG A 138 -4.14 -6.56 13.01
C ARG A 138 -3.82 -6.47 11.52
N ALA A 139 -2.59 -6.07 11.22
CA ALA A 139 -2.01 -6.27 9.91
C ALA A 139 -1.29 -7.62 9.90
N LEU A 140 -2.06 -8.71 9.76
CA LEU A 140 -1.53 -10.05 9.46
C LEU A 140 -2.60 -10.82 8.65
N PRO A 141 -2.27 -11.38 7.48
CA PRO A 141 -3.13 -12.34 6.80
C PRO A 141 -3.07 -13.69 7.51
N GLY A 142 -4.18 -14.06 8.16
CA GLY A 142 -4.38 -15.32 8.85
C GLY A 142 -5.70 -15.38 9.64
N GLY A 143 -6.80 -14.89 9.07
CA GLY A 143 -8.14 -15.07 9.66
C GLY A 143 -9.21 -15.26 8.59
N PRO A 144 -10.20 -16.15 8.76
CA PRO A 144 -10.44 -17.05 9.91
C PRO A 144 -9.45 -18.21 10.03
#